data_AF-A0AAV9CC68-F1
#
_entry.id   AF-A0AAV9CC68-F1
#
_cell.length_a   1.000
_cell.length_b   1.000
_cell.length_c   1.000
_cell.angle_alpha   90.00
_cell.angle_beta   90.00
_cell.angle_gamma   90.00
#
_symmetry.space_group_name_H-M   'P 1'
#
loop_
_entity.id
_entity.type
_entity.pdbx_description
1 polymer ?
#
loop_
_entity_poly.entity_id
_entity_poly.type
_entity_poly.pdbx_seq_one_letter_code
_entity_poly.pdbx_strand_id
1 'polypeptide(L)'
;MMYYYRALKMLAFLDGASEIDIRDGSRELASVNSMRRENNGLDGSTRSISSRSLSRASSGVSTLFKGHEYGTALMKYTYVVACQIYGQQKARKESHAEDILYLMKNNEALRVAYVDEVNVGQDRVEYYSSWEVEIYRIRLPGPLKLGEGKPENQNHAMIFTRGDAVQTIDMNQDNYFEEALKMRNLLRTNHSGSA
;
A
#
# COMPACT_ATOMS: atom_id res chain seq x y z
N MET A 1 1.71 -7.40 0.97
CA MET A 1 1.76 -6.17 0.13
C MET A 1 0.53 -5.93 -0.77
N MET A 2 -0.16 -6.95 -1.30
CA MET A 2 -1.38 -6.73 -2.12
C MET A 2 -2.57 -6.10 -1.38
N TYR A 3 -2.63 -6.17 -0.05
CA TYR A 3 -3.77 -5.67 0.74
C TYR A 3 -3.88 -4.15 0.72
N TYR A 4 -2.77 -3.41 0.88
CA TYR A 4 -2.80 -1.94 0.89
C TYR A 4 -3.25 -1.36 -0.44
N TYR A 5 -2.72 -1.85 -1.55
CA TYR A 5 -3.14 -1.38 -2.87
C TYR A 5 -4.61 -1.72 -3.16
N ARG A 6 -5.08 -2.88 -2.69
CA ARG A 6 -6.50 -3.24 -2.75
C ARG A 6 -7.37 -2.32 -1.90
N ALA A 7 -6.86 -1.85 -0.76
CA ALA A 7 -7.57 -0.92 0.11
C ALA A 7 -7.68 0.46 -0.55
N LEU A 8 -6.61 0.95 -1.20
CA LEU A 8 -6.66 2.20 -1.99
C LEU A 8 -7.71 2.13 -3.11
N LYS A 9 -7.84 0.99 -3.80
CA LYS A 9 -8.91 0.77 -4.79
C LYS A 9 -10.30 0.79 -4.17
N MET A 10 -10.46 0.15 -3.01
CA MET A 10 -11.73 0.16 -2.29
C MET A 10 -12.09 1.57 -1.82
N LEU A 11 -11.13 2.35 -1.30
CA LEU A 11 -11.35 3.74 -0.94
C LEU A 11 -11.73 4.58 -2.16
N ALA A 12 -11.02 4.44 -3.28
CA ALA A 12 -11.35 5.11 -4.54
C ALA A 12 -12.76 4.77 -5.04
N PHE A 13 -13.18 3.50 -4.91
CA PHE A 13 -14.56 3.08 -5.20
C PHE A 13 -15.56 3.76 -4.27
N LEU A 14 -15.35 3.67 -2.95
CA LEU A 14 -16.28 4.20 -1.94
C LEU A 14 -16.44 5.73 -2.01
N ASP A 15 -15.42 6.45 -2.48
CA ASP A 15 -15.47 7.90 -2.67
C ASP A 15 -16.31 8.31 -3.90
N GLY A 16 -16.36 7.46 -4.94
CA GLY A 16 -17.10 7.73 -6.17
C GLY A 16 -18.46 7.02 -6.27
N ALA A 17 -18.71 6.03 -5.40
CA ALA A 17 -19.93 5.22 -5.43
C ALA A 17 -21.14 5.98 -4.87
N SER A 18 -22.27 5.90 -5.57
CA SER A 18 -23.56 6.35 -5.01
C SER A 18 -24.03 5.41 -3.89
N GLU A 19 -24.97 5.85 -3.06
CA GLU A 19 -25.58 5.00 -2.03
C GLU A 19 -26.25 3.75 -2.63
N ILE A 20 -26.77 3.88 -3.86
CA ILE A 20 -27.37 2.79 -4.63
C ILE A 20 -26.28 1.79 -5.05
N ASP A 21 -25.15 2.27 -5.59
CA ASP A 21 -24.01 1.42 -5.97
C ASP A 21 -23.47 0.62 -4.77
N ILE A 22 -23.38 1.25 -3.60
CA ILE A 22 -22.92 0.60 -2.37
C ILE A 22 -23.90 -0.50 -1.93
N ARG A 23 -25.21 -0.22 -1.99
CA ARG A 23 -26.26 -1.17 -1.60
C ARG A 23 -26.34 -2.36 -2.55
N ASP A 24 -26.26 -2.12 -3.85
CA ASP A 24 -26.33 -3.18 -4.85
C ASP A 24 -25.05 -4.02 -4.85
N GLY A 25 -23.87 -3.39 -4.72
CA GLY A 25 -22.61 -4.11 -4.53
C GLY A 25 -22.60 -4.99 -3.28
N SER A 26 -23.23 -4.55 -2.18
CA SER A 26 -23.37 -5.35 -0.95
C SER A 26 -24.26 -6.59 -1.17
N ARG A 27 -25.31 -6.46 -1.97
CA ARG A 27 -26.21 -7.57 -2.34
C ARG A 27 -25.52 -8.59 -3.24
N GLU A 28 -24.72 -8.11 -4.20
CA GLU A 28 -23.90 -8.98 -5.07
C GLU A 28 -22.83 -9.74 -4.28
N LEU A 29 -22.17 -9.08 -3.33
CA LEU A 29 -21.22 -9.73 -2.41
C LEU A 29 -21.90 -10.83 -1.58
N ALA A 30 -23.11 -10.57 -1.08
CA ALA A 30 -23.89 -11.53 -0.33
C ALA A 30 -24.29 -12.75 -1.19
N SER A 31 -24.68 -12.54 -2.45
CA SER A 31 -25.05 -13.61 -3.37
C SER A 31 -23.84 -14.44 -3.84
N VAL A 32 -22.69 -13.83 -4.08
CA VAL A 32 -21.45 -14.57 -4.40
C VAL A 32 -21.00 -15.43 -3.21
N ASN A 33 -21.12 -14.91 -1.98
CA ASN A 33 -20.80 -15.68 -0.78
C ASN A 33 -21.79 -16.82 -0.52
N SER A 34 -23.08 -16.67 -0.86
CA SER A 34 -24.05 -17.76 -0.76
C SER A 34 -23.77 -18.87 -1.79
N MET A 35 -23.48 -18.50 -3.04
CA MET A 35 -23.10 -19.48 -4.09
C MET A 35 -21.83 -20.27 -3.74
N ARG A 36 -20.83 -19.62 -3.10
CA ARG A 36 -19.63 -20.32 -2.63
C ARG A 36 -19.90 -21.31 -1.50
N ARG A 37 -20.87 -21.01 -0.62
CA ARG A 37 -21.25 -21.93 0.46
C ARG A 37 -22.01 -23.15 -0.06
N GLU A 38 -22.85 -22.97 -1.08
CA GLU A 38 -23.58 -24.09 -1.71
C GLU A 38 -22.61 -25.05 -2.44
N ASN A 39 -21.60 -24.53 -3.14
CA ASN A 39 -20.61 -25.36 -3.84
C ASN A 39 -19.63 -26.10 -2.91
N ASN A 40 -19.41 -25.62 -1.67
CA ASN A 40 -18.59 -26.31 -0.67
C ASN A 40 -19.37 -27.39 0.12
N GLY A 41 -20.66 -27.58 -0.16
CA GLY A 41 -21.55 -28.50 0.55
C GLY A 41 -21.61 -29.92 0.00
N LEU A 42 -20.93 -30.24 -1.10
CA LEU A 42 -20.92 -31.58 -1.70
C LEU A 42 -19.54 -31.93 -2.27
N ASP A 43 -18.67 -32.57 -1.48
CA ASP A 43 -17.97 -33.79 -1.90
C ASP A 43 -17.20 -34.40 -0.71
N GLY A 44 -17.69 -35.54 -0.23
CA GLY A 44 -16.94 -36.44 0.63
C GLY A 44 -16.32 -37.54 -0.20
N SER A 45 -15.15 -37.32 -0.80
CA SER A 45 -14.24 -38.42 -1.17
C SER A 45 -12.79 -37.95 -1.37
N THR A 46 -11.87 -38.68 -0.74
CA THR A 46 -10.42 -38.53 -0.83
C THR A 46 -9.90 -38.86 -2.24
N ARG A 47 -9.44 -37.86 -3.01
CA ARG A 47 -8.43 -38.04 -4.07
C ARG A 47 -7.50 -36.82 -4.19
N SER A 48 -6.20 -37.11 -4.06
CA SER A 48 -5.06 -36.25 -4.36
C SER A 48 -5.16 -35.61 -5.76
N ILE A 49 -5.12 -34.27 -5.83
CA ILE A 49 -4.92 -33.50 -7.08
C ILE A 49 -3.92 -32.36 -6.82
N SER A 50 -2.67 -32.64 -7.20
CA SER A 50 -1.76 -31.80 -7.99
C SER A 50 -2.02 -30.28 -8.06
N SER A 51 -1.06 -29.52 -7.49
CA SER A 51 -0.46 -28.27 -7.98
C SER A 51 -1.25 -27.39 -8.98
N ARG A 52 -2.52 -27.11 -8.70
CA ARG A 52 -3.24 -26.04 -9.38
C ARG A 52 -2.88 -24.74 -8.70
N SER A 53 -2.20 -23.88 -9.47
CA SER A 53 -1.84 -22.51 -9.14
C SER A 53 -2.87 -21.86 -8.23
N LEU A 54 -2.41 -21.25 -7.14
CA LEU A 54 -3.17 -20.31 -6.32
C LEU A 54 -3.56 -19.10 -7.20
N SER A 55 -4.53 -19.29 -8.09
CA SER A 55 -5.03 -18.27 -8.96
C SER A 55 -5.74 -17.24 -8.09
N ARG A 56 -5.10 -16.07 -7.97
CA ARG A 56 -5.66 -14.77 -7.56
C ARG A 56 -7.11 -14.90 -7.09
N ALA A 57 -7.31 -15.32 -5.84
CA ALA A 57 -8.65 -15.49 -5.31
C ALA A 57 -9.39 -14.16 -5.53
N SER A 58 -10.40 -14.19 -6.41
CA SER A 58 -11.36 -13.11 -6.57
C SER A 58 -12.11 -13.00 -5.25
N SER A 59 -11.55 -12.26 -4.27
CA SER A 59 -12.38 -11.85 -3.14
C SER A 59 -13.48 -10.98 -3.73
N GLY A 60 -14.73 -11.21 -3.32
CA GLY A 60 -15.91 -10.57 -3.94
C GLY A 60 -15.81 -9.05 -4.08
N VAL A 61 -14.92 -8.40 -3.33
CA VAL A 61 -14.48 -7.03 -3.57
C VAL A 61 -14.12 -6.71 -5.03
N SER A 62 -13.59 -7.66 -5.81
CA SER A 62 -13.27 -7.41 -7.22
C SER A 62 -14.50 -7.24 -8.11
N THR A 63 -15.69 -7.73 -7.72
CA THR A 63 -16.93 -7.55 -8.49
C THR A 63 -17.51 -6.15 -8.33
N LEU A 64 -17.09 -5.41 -7.30
CA LEU A 64 -17.52 -4.02 -7.08
C LEU A 64 -16.90 -3.03 -8.08
N PHE A 65 -15.76 -3.38 -8.69
CA PHE A 65 -14.99 -2.44 -9.49
C PHE A 65 -15.50 -2.38 -10.92
N LYS A 66 -15.92 -1.18 -11.36
CA LYS A 66 -16.43 -0.85 -12.70
C LYS A 66 -15.32 -0.64 -13.73
N GLY A 67 -14.04 -0.75 -13.33
CA GLY A 67 -12.86 -0.77 -14.20
C GLY A 67 -11.98 0.47 -14.10
N HIS A 68 -12.54 1.62 -13.73
CA HIS A 68 -11.84 2.89 -13.59
C HIS A 68 -11.16 3.12 -12.23
N GLU A 69 -11.48 2.33 -11.20
CA GLU A 69 -10.99 2.50 -9.82
C GLU A 69 -9.47 2.36 -9.73
N TYR A 70 -8.88 1.58 -10.63
CA TYR A 70 -7.42 1.48 -10.77
C TYR A 70 -6.80 2.85 -11.05
N GLY A 71 -7.30 3.53 -12.09
CA GLY A 71 -6.80 4.85 -12.47
C GLY A 71 -7.09 5.89 -11.40
N THR A 72 -8.31 5.89 -10.84
CA THR A 72 -8.69 6.81 -9.75
C THR A 72 -7.79 6.63 -8.53
N ALA A 73 -7.49 5.39 -8.14
CA ALA A 73 -6.62 5.12 -6.99
C ALA A 73 -5.18 5.61 -7.24
N LEU A 74 -4.64 5.42 -8.44
CA LEU A 74 -3.30 5.90 -8.79
C LEU A 74 -3.21 7.44 -8.84
N MET A 75 -4.28 8.12 -9.24
CA MET A 75 -4.33 9.58 -9.26
C MET A 75 -4.57 10.19 -7.87
N LYS A 76 -5.37 9.52 -7.03
CA LYS A 76 -5.79 10.05 -5.73
C LYS A 76 -4.79 9.75 -4.61
N TYR A 77 -4.12 8.61 -4.66
CA TYR A 77 -3.29 8.12 -3.56
C TYR A 77 -1.84 7.94 -3.97
N THR A 78 -0.94 8.36 -3.08
CA THR A 78 0.50 8.03 -3.18
C THR A 78 0.83 6.97 -2.14
N TYR A 79 1.46 5.87 -2.56
CA TYR A 79 1.86 4.79 -1.65
C TYR A 79 3.39 4.74 -1.52
N VAL A 80 3.87 5.08 -0.32
CA VAL A 80 5.29 5.18 -0.01
C VAL A 80 5.64 4.21 1.11
N VAL A 81 6.68 3.41 0.90
CA VAL A 81 7.28 2.53 1.91
C VAL A 81 8.63 3.10 2.31
N ALA A 82 8.82 3.36 3.60
CA ALA A 82 10.13 3.67 4.14
C ALA A 82 10.97 2.40 4.25
N CYS A 83 12.09 2.36 3.54
CA CYS A 83 13.11 1.33 3.69
C CYS A 83 14.48 2.01 3.65
N GLN A 84 14.88 2.60 4.78
CA GLN A 84 16.10 3.42 4.86
C GLN A 84 17.35 2.66 4.40
N ILE A 85 17.44 1.37 4.75
CA ILE A 85 18.61 0.52 4.45
C ILE A 85 18.72 0.12 2.98
N TYR A 86 17.67 0.32 2.16
CA TYR A 86 17.64 -0.14 0.78
C TYR A 86 18.82 0.43 -0.05
N GLY A 87 19.24 1.68 0.18
CA GLY A 87 20.38 2.27 -0.52
C GLY A 87 21.69 1.51 -0.26
N GLN A 88 21.96 1.15 1.00
CA GLN A 88 23.12 0.34 1.36
C GLN A 88 23.03 -1.08 0.76
N GLN A 89 21.86 -1.72 0.83
CA GLN A 89 21.64 -3.06 0.26
C GLN A 89 21.83 -3.06 -1.25
N LYS A 90 21.36 -2.00 -1.93
CA LYS A 90 21.54 -1.79 -3.38
C LYS A 90 23.01 -1.60 -3.73
N ALA A 91 23.74 -0.77 -2.99
CA ALA A 91 25.18 -0.56 -3.20
C ALA A 91 25.99 -1.86 -3.01
N ARG A 92 25.59 -2.70 -2.05
CA ARG A 92 26.20 -4.00 -1.75
C ARG A 92 25.74 -5.15 -2.65
N LYS A 93 24.74 -4.91 -3.52
CA LYS A 93 24.12 -5.93 -4.39
C LYS A 93 23.57 -7.13 -3.61
N GLU A 94 22.90 -6.84 -2.49
CA GLU A 94 22.22 -7.87 -1.69
C GLU A 94 20.93 -8.34 -2.38
N SER A 95 20.59 -9.62 -2.24
CA SER A 95 19.37 -10.21 -2.84
C SER A 95 18.08 -9.49 -2.42
N HIS A 96 18.03 -9.00 -1.18
CA HIS A 96 16.89 -8.22 -0.67
C HIS A 96 16.65 -6.94 -1.49
N ALA A 97 17.70 -6.30 -2.00
CA ALA A 97 17.53 -5.13 -2.86
C ALA A 97 16.94 -5.50 -4.22
N GLU A 98 17.28 -6.68 -4.74
CA GLU A 98 16.68 -7.21 -5.97
C GLU A 98 15.19 -7.54 -5.78
N ASP A 99 14.83 -8.13 -4.64
CA ASP A 99 13.44 -8.42 -4.28
C ASP A 99 12.61 -7.13 -4.16
N ILE A 100 13.15 -6.10 -3.50
CA ILE A 100 12.49 -4.78 -3.39
C ILE A 100 12.33 -4.16 -4.78
N LEU A 101 13.37 -4.20 -5.62
CA LEU A 101 13.30 -3.69 -6.98
C LEU A 101 12.26 -4.46 -7.82
N TYR A 102 12.18 -5.78 -7.66
CA TYR A 102 11.18 -6.61 -8.31
C TYR A 102 9.77 -6.19 -7.86
N LEU A 103 9.54 -5.97 -6.56
CA LEU A 103 8.25 -5.50 -6.05
C LEU A 103 7.88 -4.14 -6.64
N MET A 104 8.82 -3.20 -6.73
CA MET A 104 8.57 -1.89 -7.36
C MET A 104 8.20 -2.01 -8.84
N LYS A 105 8.91 -2.86 -9.61
CA LYS A 105 8.61 -3.11 -11.03
C LYS A 105 7.24 -3.73 -11.26
N ASN A 106 6.79 -4.58 -10.34
CA ASN A 106 5.51 -5.29 -10.45
C ASN A 106 4.34 -4.55 -9.77
N ASN A 107 4.60 -3.43 -9.09
CA ASN A 107 3.59 -2.63 -8.41
C ASN A 107 3.82 -1.16 -8.73
N GLU A 108 3.20 -0.67 -9.80
CA GLU A 108 3.35 0.70 -10.32
C GLU A 108 3.11 1.81 -9.26
N ALA A 109 2.23 1.56 -8.29
CA ALA A 109 1.93 2.50 -7.21
C ALA A 109 3.01 2.56 -6.10
N LEU A 110 3.86 1.53 -6.00
CA LEU A 110 4.80 1.36 -4.90
C LEU A 110 6.04 2.25 -5.09
N ARG A 111 6.24 3.15 -4.13
CA ARG A 111 7.44 3.99 -4.05
C ARG A 111 8.21 3.60 -2.80
N VAL A 112 9.53 3.52 -2.90
CA VAL A 112 10.41 3.20 -1.76
C VAL A 112 11.27 4.41 -1.45
N ALA A 113 11.12 4.93 -0.23
CA ALA A 113 11.97 5.96 0.32
C ALA A 113 13.17 5.33 1.02
N TYR A 114 14.39 5.67 0.58
CA TYR A 114 15.62 5.13 1.15
C TYR A 114 16.68 6.20 1.41
N VAL A 115 17.70 5.83 2.18
CA VAL A 115 18.87 6.68 2.44
C VAL A 115 20.02 6.19 1.56
N ASP A 116 20.61 7.13 0.84
CA ASP A 116 21.82 6.94 0.06
C ASP A 116 23.02 7.57 0.78
N GLU A 117 24.19 6.95 0.61
CA GLU A 117 25.44 7.35 1.23
C GLU A 117 26.48 7.61 0.15
N VAL A 118 26.92 8.87 0.06
CA VAL A 118 27.88 9.30 -0.95
C VAL A 118 29.20 9.65 -0.27
N ASN A 119 30.27 8.96 -0.67
CA ASN A 119 31.62 9.26 -0.22
C ASN A 119 32.16 10.48 -0.98
N VAL A 120 32.45 11.57 -0.27
CA VAL A 120 32.87 12.86 -0.88
C VAL A 120 34.40 13.09 -0.74
N GLY A 121 35.13 12.08 -0.26
CA GLY A 121 36.57 12.14 0.02
C GLY A 121 36.89 12.63 1.44
N GLN A 122 38.15 12.47 1.86
CA GLN A 122 38.65 12.87 3.19
C GLN A 122 37.87 12.25 4.38
N ASP A 123 37.44 10.99 4.25
CA ASP A 123 36.66 10.28 5.28
C ASP A 123 35.29 10.91 5.60
N ARG A 124 34.77 11.75 4.69
CA ARG A 124 33.44 12.36 4.81
C ARG A 124 32.40 11.62 3.99
N VAL A 125 31.31 11.27 4.65
CA VAL A 125 30.11 10.68 4.05
C VAL A 125 28.99 11.72 4.08
N GLU A 126 28.35 11.94 2.94
CA GLU A 126 27.11 12.70 2.84
C GLU A 126 25.92 11.76 2.72
N TYR A 127 24.85 12.11 3.42
CA TYR A 127 23.62 11.33 3.46
C TYR A 127 22.54 12.03 2.67
N TYR A 128 21.86 11.28 1.80
CA TYR A 128 20.77 11.78 0.98
C TYR A 128 19.54 10.91 1.17
N SER A 129 18.39 11.54 1.31
CA SER A 129 17.10 10.86 1.22
C SER A 129 16.61 10.93 -0.23
N SER A 130 16.30 9.79 -0.83
CA SER A 130 15.91 9.68 -2.25
C SER A 130 14.90 8.57 -2.52
N TRP A 131 14.36 8.57 -3.73
CA TRP A 131 13.49 7.55 -4.32
C TRP A 131 14.14 6.92 -5.54
N GLU A 132 13.76 5.68 -5.88
CA GLU A 132 14.35 4.95 -7.02
C GLU A 132 14.10 5.68 -8.34
N VAL A 133 12.90 6.23 -8.51
CA VAL A 133 12.63 7.24 -9.54
C VAL A 133 13.00 8.58 -8.93
N GLU A 134 14.26 8.97 -9.11
CA GLU A 134 14.81 10.19 -8.55
C GLU A 134 14.22 11.41 -9.27
N ILE A 135 13.28 12.09 -8.59
CA ILE A 135 12.75 13.40 -9.02
C ILE A 135 13.51 14.52 -8.30
N TYR A 136 13.89 14.26 -7.04
CA TYR A 136 14.68 15.13 -6.19
C TYR A 136 15.32 14.29 -5.08
N ARG A 137 16.46 14.74 -4.56
CA ARG A 137 17.13 14.18 -3.39
C ARG A 137 17.31 15.25 -2.33
N ILE A 138 17.17 14.87 -1.07
CA ILE A 138 17.26 15.79 0.07
C ILE A 138 18.52 15.46 0.85
N ARG A 139 19.41 16.44 0.98
CA ARG A 139 20.61 16.30 1.81
C ARG A 139 20.18 16.27 3.28
N LEU A 140 20.61 15.22 3.99
CA LEU A 140 20.36 15.05 5.41
C LEU A 140 21.50 15.69 6.23
N PRO A 141 21.21 16.17 7.46
CA PRO A 141 22.21 16.82 8.31
C PRO A 141 23.25 15.84 8.89
N GLY A 142 23.04 14.53 8.70
CA GLY A 142 23.90 13.47 9.23
C GLY A 142 23.28 12.08 8.98
N PRO A 143 23.83 11.03 9.62
CA PRO A 143 23.29 9.68 9.51
C PRO A 143 21.84 9.63 10.03
N LEU A 144 20.94 9.01 9.27
CA LEU A 144 19.51 8.99 9.59
C LEU A 144 19.14 8.05 10.75
N LYS A 145 20.06 7.16 11.18
CA LYS A 145 19.86 6.29 12.36
C LYS A 145 19.98 7.10 13.65
N LEU A 146 18.92 7.84 13.99
CA LEU A 146 18.80 8.62 15.23
C LEU A 146 18.02 7.92 16.35
N GLY A 147 17.57 6.67 16.16
CA GLY A 147 16.78 5.95 17.16
C GLY A 147 16.31 4.55 16.73
N GLU A 148 15.46 3.93 17.56
CA GLU A 148 14.86 2.61 17.30
C GLU A 148 13.48 2.72 16.62
N GLY A 149 13.42 2.28 15.36
CA GLY A 149 12.22 1.57 14.88
C GLY A 149 11.30 2.34 13.94
N LYS A 150 10.26 3.00 14.45
CA LYS A 150 9.05 3.33 13.67
C LYS A 150 8.88 4.83 13.37
N PRO A 151 9.02 5.75 14.34
CA PRO A 151 8.85 7.18 14.09
C PRO A 151 9.83 7.73 13.04
N GLU A 152 11.06 7.22 13.00
CA GLU A 152 12.10 7.64 12.05
C GLU A 152 11.76 7.22 10.62
N ASN A 153 11.22 6.01 10.45
CA ASN A 153 10.75 5.53 9.16
C ASN A 153 9.56 6.36 8.66
N GLN A 154 8.64 6.75 9.55
CA GLN A 154 7.50 7.61 9.20
C GLN A 154 7.97 9.03 8.82
N ASN A 155 8.81 9.65 9.64
CA ASN A 155 9.37 10.98 9.38
C ASN A 155 10.15 11.03 8.05
N HIS A 156 10.90 9.98 7.76
CA HIS A 156 11.65 9.84 6.52
C HIS A 156 10.75 9.72 5.29
N ALA A 157 9.63 8.98 5.37
CA ALA A 157 8.71 8.89 4.25
C ALA A 157 7.89 10.17 4.04
N MET A 158 7.61 10.92 5.11
CA MET A 158 6.72 12.09 5.09
C MET A 158 7.17 13.20 4.12
N ILE A 159 8.47 13.44 3.99
CA ILE A 159 9.00 14.45 3.05
C ILE A 159 8.68 14.16 1.59
N PHE A 160 8.29 12.92 1.28
CA PHE A 160 7.94 12.51 -0.07
C PHE A 160 6.45 12.23 -0.28
N THR A 161 5.62 12.37 0.75
CA THR A 161 4.17 12.30 0.58
C THR A 161 3.63 13.66 0.14
N ARG A 162 2.47 13.67 -0.52
CA ARG A 162 1.74 14.87 -0.94
C ARG A 162 0.25 14.62 -0.80
N GLY A 163 -0.53 15.70 -0.68
CA GLY A 163 -1.98 15.67 -0.53
C GLY A 163 -2.43 16.21 0.83
N ASP A 164 -3.74 16.25 1.04
CA ASP A 164 -4.36 16.91 2.19
C ASP A 164 -4.26 16.09 3.49
N ALA A 165 -3.95 14.79 3.37
CA ALA A 165 -3.88 13.87 4.49
C ALA A 165 -2.78 12.82 4.29
N VAL A 166 -2.12 12.45 5.38
CA VAL A 166 -1.11 11.38 5.42
C VAL A 166 -1.54 10.33 6.43
N GLN A 167 -1.64 9.08 5.97
CA GLN A 167 -1.85 7.93 6.86
C GLN A 167 -0.55 7.15 6.95
N THR A 168 0.00 7.04 8.16
CA THR A 168 1.13 6.16 8.46
C THR A 168 0.62 4.79 8.86
N ILE A 169 1.19 3.73 8.30
CA ILE A 169 0.87 2.34 8.65
C ILE A 169 2.14 1.67 9.16
N ASP A 170 2.03 0.99 10.30
CA ASP A 170 3.14 0.28 10.92
C ASP A 170 3.17 -1.18 10.44
N MET A 171 4.27 -1.55 9.77
CA MET A 171 4.45 -2.89 9.20
C MET A 171 4.42 -4.00 10.26
N ASN A 172 4.72 -3.67 11.52
CA ASN A 172 4.73 -4.64 12.61
C ASN A 172 3.33 -4.98 13.14
N GLN A 173 2.26 -4.35 12.62
CA GLN A 173 0.87 -4.66 12.98
C GLN A 173 0.21 -5.64 11.96
N ASP A 174 0.95 -6.64 11.52
CA ASP A 174 0.47 -7.82 10.76
C ASP A 174 -0.24 -7.53 9.42
N ASN A 175 -0.17 -6.31 8.90
CA ASN A 175 -0.66 -5.94 7.57
C ASN A 175 -2.15 -6.23 7.34
N TYR A 176 -2.99 -6.04 8.36
CA TYR A 176 -4.44 -6.20 8.24
C TYR A 176 -5.03 -5.25 7.20
N PHE A 177 -5.96 -5.76 6.39
CA PHE A 177 -6.61 -4.98 5.33
C PHE A 177 -7.43 -3.82 5.90
N GLU A 178 -8.02 -4.02 7.06
CA GLU A 178 -8.84 -3.05 7.80
C GLU A 178 -8.00 -1.86 8.27
N GLU A 179 -6.73 -2.09 8.62
CA GLU A 179 -5.82 -1.01 8.97
C GLU A 179 -5.54 -0.08 7.78
N ALA A 180 -5.48 -0.65 6.58
CA ALA A 180 -5.36 0.10 5.34
C ALA A 180 -6.61 0.93 5.00
N LEU A 181 -7.76 0.62 5.60
CA LEU A 181 -9.03 1.33 5.43
C LEU A 181 -9.30 2.40 6.52
N LYS A 182 -8.36 2.62 7.46
CA LYS A 182 -8.53 3.57 8.58
C LYS A 182 -8.83 5.02 8.17
N MET A 183 -8.77 5.38 6.89
CA MET A 183 -9.26 6.67 6.41
C MET A 183 -10.79 6.67 6.21
N ARG A 184 -11.53 7.21 7.20
CA ARG A 184 -12.84 7.87 6.94
C ARG A 184 -13.11 9.06 7.86
N ASN A 185 -13.47 10.18 7.21
CA ASN A 185 -13.86 11.52 7.68
C ASN A 185 -12.83 12.33 8.48
N LEU A 186 -11.87 12.96 7.80
CA LEU A 186 -11.08 14.03 8.42
C LEU A 186 -11.86 15.35 8.59
N LEU A 187 -13.00 15.53 7.89
CA LEU A 187 -13.91 16.66 8.12
C LEU A 187 -15.37 16.28 7.77
N ARG A 188 -16.17 15.91 8.77
CA ARG A 188 -17.64 16.10 8.72
C ARG A 188 -18.11 16.73 10.03
N THR A 189 -17.87 18.03 10.17
CA THR A 189 -18.70 18.91 11.01
C THR A 189 -19.65 19.68 10.09
N ASN A 190 -20.67 19.00 9.56
CA ASN A 190 -21.87 19.74 9.17
C ASN A 190 -22.68 19.94 10.44
N HIS A 191 -22.46 21.10 11.07
CA HIS A 191 -23.43 21.70 11.95
C HIS A 191 -24.73 21.90 11.17
N SER A 192 -25.67 20.97 11.30
CA SER A 192 -27.08 21.31 11.14
C SER A 192 -27.50 22.07 12.40
N GLY A 193 -27.15 23.35 12.43
CA GLY A 193 -27.47 24.30 13.48
C GLY A 193 -27.65 25.68 12.86
N SER A 194 -28.91 26.11 12.79
CA SER A 194 -29.41 27.48 12.60
C SER A 194 -28.98 28.27 11.36
N ALA A 195 -29.90 28.41 10.41
CA ALA A 195 -30.52 29.70 10.06
C ALA A 195 -31.96 29.45 9.61
#